data_AF-A0A9P0CMV6-F1
#
_entry.id   AF-A0A9P0CMV6-F1
#
_cell.length_a   1.000
_cell.length_b   1.000
_cell.length_c   1.000
_cell.angle_alpha   90.00
_cell.angle_beta   90.00
_cell.angle_gamma   90.00
#
_symmetry.space_group_name_H-M   'P 1'
#
loop_
_entity.id
_entity.type
_entity.pdbx_description
1 polymer ?
#
loop_
_entity_poly.entity_id
_entity_poly.type
_entity_poly.pdbx_seq_one_letter_code
_entity_poly.pdbx_strand_id
1 'polypeptide(L)'
;MFSVRNTQCIFVIFSVLLAASLADETESCKSNSSCVSLDGTCEGTKMSSPDSYKNAKSIYEFTANDIRGNPISLEKYKGHVCIIVNVASQCGYTKNNYAELEELYEEYGESKGLRILAFPCNQFAGQEPGTNEEICEFAKTKNVKFDMFGKVNVNGADAHPLYKYLKHVQGGTLGDFIKWNFTKFIIDKNGVPVERHGPSTNPKDLLKSLEKYWEE
;
A
#
# COMPACT_ATOMS: atom_id res chain seq x y z
N MET A 1 -66.14 -36.98 -21.05
CA MET A 1 -66.44 -37.72 -19.81
C MET A 1 -65.28 -38.68 -19.58
N PHE A 2 -64.39 -38.40 -18.62
CA PHE A 2 -63.24 -39.16 -18.09
C PHE A 2 -62.27 -38.07 -17.56
N SER A 3 -61.60 -38.12 -16.42
CA SER A 3 -61.70 -38.88 -15.19
C SER A 3 -60.65 -38.25 -14.28
N VAL A 4 -60.97 -38.06 -13.00
CA VAL A 4 -60.04 -37.68 -11.94
C VAL A 4 -58.98 -38.78 -11.76
N ARG A 5 -57.73 -38.39 -11.41
CA ARG A 5 -56.70 -39.06 -10.58
C ARG A 5 -55.32 -38.52 -10.99
N ASN A 6 -54.27 -38.40 -10.18
CA ASN A 6 -54.00 -38.58 -8.75
C ASN A 6 -52.52 -38.17 -8.59
N THR A 7 -52.24 -37.31 -7.62
CA THR A 7 -51.12 -37.32 -6.65
C THR A 7 -49.71 -37.83 -7.04
N GLN A 8 -48.72 -37.00 -6.66
CA GLN A 8 -47.38 -37.29 -6.10
C GLN A 8 -46.12 -37.25 -7.00
N CYS A 9 -45.23 -36.35 -6.55
CA CYS A 9 -43.77 -36.46 -6.48
C CYS A 9 -42.98 -36.68 -7.79
N ILE A 10 -42.10 -35.72 -8.08
CA ILE A 10 -40.65 -35.94 -8.18
C ILE A 10 -40.00 -34.55 -8.07
N PHE A 11 -39.56 -34.26 -6.85
CA PHE A 11 -38.42 -33.40 -6.58
C PHE A 11 -37.19 -33.96 -7.30
N VAL A 12 -36.14 -33.16 -7.48
CA VAL A 12 -34.92 -33.46 -8.24
C VAL A 12 -35.21 -33.27 -9.73
N ILE A 13 -34.80 -32.21 -10.42
CA ILE A 13 -33.41 -31.87 -10.75
C ILE A 13 -33.36 -30.35 -11.04
N PHE A 14 -33.21 -29.52 -10.01
CA PHE A 14 -32.72 -28.14 -10.16
C PHE A 14 -31.42 -28.01 -9.37
N SER A 15 -30.46 -28.87 -9.74
CA SER A 15 -29.07 -28.79 -9.30
C SER A 15 -28.23 -28.36 -10.50
N VAL A 16 -28.59 -27.23 -11.12
CA VAL A 16 -27.68 -26.56 -12.05
C VAL A 16 -26.69 -25.81 -11.19
N LEU A 17 -25.52 -26.45 -11.06
CA LEU A 17 -24.21 -25.87 -10.80
C LEU A 17 -24.23 -24.39 -10.41
N LEU A 18 -24.33 -24.12 -9.12
CA LEU A 18 -23.68 -22.95 -8.53
C LEU A 18 -22.27 -23.36 -8.11
N ALA A 19 -21.46 -23.73 -9.11
CA ALA A 19 -20.02 -23.83 -8.97
C ALA A 19 -19.45 -22.44 -9.33
N ALA A 20 -19.57 -21.51 -8.40
CA ALA A 20 -18.71 -20.34 -8.34
C ALA A 20 -18.21 -20.26 -6.90
N SER A 21 -16.95 -20.67 -6.76
CA SER A 21 -16.09 -20.48 -5.59
C SER A 21 -16.43 -19.20 -4.83
N LEU A 22 -16.73 -19.30 -3.54
CA LEU A 22 -16.59 -18.17 -2.61
C LEU A 22 -15.09 -17.92 -2.43
N ALA A 23 -14.45 -17.33 -3.44
CA ALA A 23 -13.21 -16.62 -3.29
C ALA A 23 -13.58 -15.14 -3.14
N ASP A 24 -13.92 -14.74 -1.92
CA ASP A 24 -13.83 -13.34 -1.54
C ASP A 24 -13.67 -13.20 -0.01
N GLU A 25 -12.44 -13.39 0.47
CA GLU A 25 -11.98 -12.78 1.74
C GLU A 25 -10.85 -11.79 1.42
N THR A 26 -11.08 -10.93 0.42
CA THR A 26 -10.19 -9.88 -0.07
C THR A 26 -8.80 -10.31 -0.52
N GLU A 27 -8.23 -9.45 -1.33
CA GLU A 27 -6.92 -9.49 -1.91
C GLU A 27 -5.81 -9.27 -0.87
N SER A 28 -5.53 -10.28 -0.04
CA SER A 28 -5.48 -10.10 1.41
C SER A 28 -4.36 -9.27 2.08
N CYS A 29 -3.53 -8.51 1.34
CA CYS A 29 -2.76 -7.30 1.74
C CYS A 29 -1.93 -6.75 0.52
N LYS A 30 -2.49 -6.80 -0.70
CA LYS A 30 -1.71 -7.22 -1.87
C LYS A 30 -0.55 -6.31 -2.31
N SER A 31 0.55 -6.99 -2.65
CA SER A 31 1.29 -6.75 -3.88
C SER A 31 1.39 -8.09 -4.62
N ASN A 32 1.43 -8.08 -5.96
CA ASN A 32 1.96 -9.19 -6.77
C ASN A 32 2.66 -8.57 -8.00
N SER A 33 3.92 -8.94 -8.22
CA SER A 33 4.65 -8.68 -9.46
C SER A 33 4.81 -10.00 -10.20
N SER A 34 4.19 -10.15 -11.37
CA SER A 34 4.58 -11.23 -12.28
C SER A 34 5.69 -10.71 -13.19
N CYS A 35 6.94 -10.89 -12.77
CA CYS A 35 8.02 -11.02 -13.75
C CYS A 35 8.12 -12.50 -14.15
N VAL A 36 7.37 -12.92 -15.17
CA VAL A 36 7.75 -14.14 -15.90
C VAL A 36 8.84 -13.73 -16.88
N SER A 37 10.09 -13.82 -16.42
CA SER A 37 11.23 -13.86 -17.32
C SER A 37 11.53 -15.33 -17.57
N LEU A 38 11.00 -15.86 -18.67
CA LEU A 38 11.70 -16.93 -19.39
C LEU A 38 13.04 -16.32 -19.81
N ASP A 39 14.12 -17.04 -19.59
CA ASP A 39 15.52 -16.60 -19.70
C ASP A 39 16.03 -16.03 -18.37
N GLY A 40 16.52 -16.96 -17.55
CA GLY A 40 17.11 -16.67 -16.25
C GLY A 40 18.36 -15.81 -16.35
N THR A 41 18.16 -14.50 -16.24
CA THR A 41 19.09 -13.53 -15.65
C THR A 41 18.30 -12.28 -15.28
N CYS A 42 17.98 -12.11 -14.00
CA CYS A 42 17.54 -10.83 -13.45
C CYS A 42 18.76 -10.11 -12.89
N GLU A 43 19.48 -9.37 -13.74
CA GLU A 43 20.32 -8.28 -13.27
C GLU A 43 19.42 -7.12 -12.83
N GLY A 44 18.83 -7.28 -11.64
CA GLY A 44 18.35 -6.13 -10.89
C GLY A 44 19.59 -5.37 -10.45
N THR A 45 19.78 -4.16 -10.96
CA THR A 45 20.84 -3.26 -10.54
C THR A 45 20.66 -2.97 -9.05
N LYS A 46 21.29 -3.81 -8.23
CA LYS A 46 21.32 -3.72 -6.79
C LYS A 46 21.94 -2.37 -6.48
N MET A 47 21.14 -1.42 -5.98
CA MET A 47 21.66 -0.15 -5.47
C MET A 47 22.55 -0.50 -4.26
N SER A 48 23.84 -0.70 -4.53
CA SER A 48 24.79 -1.38 -3.65
C SER A 48 25.63 -0.41 -2.80
N SER A 49 25.43 0.89 -2.97
CA SER A 49 26.12 1.92 -2.18
C SER A 49 25.19 2.51 -1.11
N PRO A 50 25.63 2.62 0.15
CA PRO A 50 24.81 3.13 1.26
C PRO A 50 24.27 4.56 1.07
N ASP A 51 24.84 5.32 0.13
CA ASP A 51 24.51 6.71 -0.20
C ASP A 51 23.86 6.90 -1.57
N SER A 52 23.58 5.83 -2.32
CA SER A 52 23.03 5.92 -3.69
C SER A 52 21.72 6.71 -3.77
N TYR A 53 20.95 6.74 -2.68
CA TYR A 53 19.70 7.49 -2.56
C TYR A 53 19.87 9.01 -2.77
N LYS A 54 21.07 9.58 -2.57
CA LYS A 54 21.35 11.02 -2.78
C LYS A 54 21.31 11.43 -4.25
N ASN A 55 21.55 10.49 -5.16
CA ASN A 55 21.59 10.75 -6.60
C ASN A 55 20.32 10.32 -7.34
N ALA A 56 19.45 9.55 -6.67
CA ALA A 56 18.19 9.10 -7.24
C ALA A 56 17.31 10.28 -7.66
N LYS A 57 16.59 10.11 -8.76
CA LYS A 57 15.70 11.12 -9.35
C LYS A 57 14.23 10.84 -9.08
N SER A 58 13.88 9.59 -8.80
CA SER A 58 12.50 9.21 -8.51
C SER A 58 12.42 7.98 -7.63
N ILE A 59 11.22 7.70 -7.09
CA ILE A 59 10.96 6.48 -6.34
C ILE A 59 11.10 5.22 -7.20
N TYR A 60 11.08 5.33 -8.53
CA TYR A 60 11.11 4.21 -9.48
C TYR A 60 12.43 3.45 -9.45
N GLU A 61 13.50 4.08 -8.96
CA GLU A 61 14.81 3.44 -8.81
C GLU A 61 14.88 2.50 -7.60
N PHE A 62 13.87 2.52 -6.72
CA PHE A 62 13.86 1.73 -5.49
C PHE A 62 13.04 0.44 -5.63
N THR A 63 13.44 -0.55 -4.85
CA THR A 63 12.68 -1.78 -4.61
C THR A 63 12.34 -1.84 -3.12
N ALA A 64 11.17 -2.35 -2.78
CA ALA A 64 10.80 -2.66 -1.41
C ALA A 64 10.09 -4.02 -1.37
N ASN A 65 10.25 -4.72 -0.25
CA ASN A 65 9.52 -5.97 -0.07
C ASN A 65 8.07 -5.67 0.30
N ASP A 66 7.12 -6.37 -0.31
CA ASP A 66 5.74 -6.34 0.13
C ASP A 66 5.59 -6.94 1.53
N ILE A 67 4.38 -6.87 2.11
CA ILE A 67 4.13 -7.41 3.45
C ILE A 67 4.40 -8.93 3.53
N ARG A 68 4.46 -9.65 2.40
CA ARG A 68 4.77 -11.10 2.35
C ARG A 68 6.26 -11.37 2.12
N GLY A 69 7.08 -10.33 2.00
CA GLY A 69 8.52 -10.44 1.78
C GLY A 69 8.95 -10.49 0.31
N ASN A 70 8.03 -10.39 -0.66
CA ASN A 70 8.38 -10.43 -2.08
C ASN A 70 8.93 -9.07 -2.53
N PRO A 71 10.05 -9.03 -3.26
CA PRO A 71 10.60 -7.77 -3.77
C PRO A 71 9.71 -7.18 -4.87
N ILE A 72 9.34 -5.90 -4.71
CA ILE A 72 8.56 -5.13 -5.68
C ILE A 72 9.35 -3.90 -6.11
N SER A 73 9.62 -3.81 -7.41
CA SER A 73 10.12 -2.57 -8.02
C SER A 73 9.05 -1.50 -7.93
N LEU A 74 9.40 -0.32 -7.43
CA LEU A 74 8.47 0.80 -7.36
C LEU A 74 8.20 1.44 -8.74
N GLU A 75 8.88 0.99 -9.80
CA GLU A 75 8.45 1.27 -11.18
C GLU A 75 6.99 0.87 -11.43
N LYS A 76 6.45 -0.09 -10.66
CA LYS A 76 5.02 -0.46 -10.65
C LYS A 76 4.09 0.75 -10.56
N TYR A 77 4.51 1.82 -9.90
CA TYR A 77 3.70 3.02 -9.65
C TYR A 77 3.96 4.16 -10.65
N LYS A 78 4.60 3.86 -11.78
CA LYS A 78 4.93 4.87 -12.79
C LYS A 78 3.67 5.52 -13.37
N GLY A 79 3.66 6.85 -13.44
CA GLY A 79 2.52 7.63 -13.94
C GLY A 79 1.39 7.84 -12.93
N HIS A 80 1.49 7.29 -11.72
CA HIS A 80 0.51 7.45 -10.66
C HIS A 80 0.93 8.51 -9.64
N VAL A 81 -0.03 9.29 -9.15
CA VAL A 81 0.16 10.07 -7.92
C VAL A 81 0.11 9.10 -6.75
N CYS A 82 1.12 9.15 -5.89
CA CYS A 82 1.23 8.22 -4.76
C CYS A 82 1.23 8.91 -3.40
N ILE A 83 0.68 8.24 -2.39
CA ILE A 83 0.92 8.55 -0.98
C ILE A 83 1.83 7.47 -0.41
N ILE A 84 3.01 7.85 0.07
CA ILE A 84 3.87 6.96 0.86
C ILE A 84 3.72 7.33 2.33
N VAL A 85 3.36 6.37 3.18
CA VAL A 85 3.05 6.62 4.60
C VAL A 85 3.69 5.57 5.50
N ASN A 86 4.34 6.00 6.59
CA ASN A 86 4.77 5.07 7.64
C ASN A 86 3.62 4.81 8.62
N VAL A 87 3.27 3.55 8.87
CA VAL A 87 2.08 3.18 9.65
C VAL A 87 2.44 2.39 10.91
N ALA A 88 1.47 2.33 11.83
CA ALA A 88 1.52 1.51 13.03
C ALA A 88 0.09 1.11 13.46
N SER A 89 -0.04 -0.02 14.14
CA SER A 89 -1.27 -0.70 14.52
C SER A 89 -1.73 -0.30 15.92
N GLN A 90 -0.79 0.08 16.79
CA GLN A 90 -1.03 0.44 18.19
C GLN A 90 -0.76 1.91 18.49
N CYS A 91 -1.13 2.79 17.56
CA CYS A 91 -0.97 4.24 17.70
C CYS A 91 -2.33 4.93 17.90
N GLY A 92 -2.37 6.02 18.67
CA GLY A 92 -3.59 6.81 18.87
C GLY A 92 -4.17 7.39 17.57
N TYR A 93 -3.35 7.49 16.51
CA TYR A 93 -3.75 7.96 15.20
C TYR A 93 -4.24 6.85 14.25
N THR A 94 -4.04 5.58 14.61
CA THR A 94 -4.30 4.43 13.74
C THR A 94 -5.74 4.38 13.24
N LYS A 95 -6.72 4.53 14.13
CA LYS A 95 -8.14 4.41 13.76
C LYS A 95 -8.53 5.37 12.64
N ASN A 96 -8.22 6.66 12.82
CA ASN A 96 -8.62 7.68 11.85
C ASN A 96 -7.77 7.60 10.58
N ASN A 97 -6.45 7.36 10.70
CA ASN A 97 -5.59 7.35 9.51
C ASN A 97 -5.92 6.18 8.57
N TYR A 98 -6.12 4.97 9.09
CA TYR A 98 -6.49 3.84 8.22
C TYR A 98 -7.86 4.05 7.56
N ALA A 99 -8.85 4.53 8.31
CA ALA A 99 -10.18 4.79 7.75
C ALA A 99 -10.13 5.83 6.63
N GLU A 100 -9.45 6.96 6.85
CA GLU A 100 -9.42 8.04 5.86
C GLU A 100 -8.51 7.75 4.66
N LEU A 101 -7.42 6.98 4.84
CA LEU A 101 -6.62 6.49 3.71
C LEU A 101 -7.41 5.54 2.83
N GLU A 102 -8.20 4.65 3.45
CA GLU A 102 -9.06 3.73 2.71
C GLU A 102 -10.15 4.47 1.96
N GLU A 103 -10.84 5.43 2.60
CA GLU A 103 -11.84 6.26 1.91
C GLU A 103 -11.26 6.99 0.69
N LEU A 104 -10.07 7.59 0.82
CA LEU A 104 -9.38 8.21 -0.32
C LEU A 104 -9.06 7.21 -1.42
N TYR A 105 -8.62 6.00 -1.07
CA TYR A 105 -8.27 4.99 -2.04
C TYR A 105 -9.50 4.43 -2.75
N GLU A 106 -10.59 4.19 -2.04
CA GLU A 106 -11.86 3.76 -2.64
C GLU A 106 -12.38 4.79 -3.64
N GLU A 107 -12.30 6.08 -3.32
CA GLU A 107 -12.84 7.14 -4.17
C GLU A 107 -11.93 7.46 -5.38
N TYR A 108 -10.62 7.50 -5.17
CA TYR A 108 -9.66 8.05 -6.14
C TYR A 108 -8.68 7.02 -6.73
N GLY A 109 -8.65 5.80 -6.19
CA GLY A 109 -7.74 4.73 -6.62
C GLY A 109 -7.89 4.42 -8.10
N GLU A 110 -9.12 4.15 -8.55
CA GLU A 110 -9.40 3.86 -9.97
C GLU A 110 -9.70 5.12 -10.77
N SER A 111 -10.48 6.06 -10.21
CA SER A 111 -10.96 7.24 -10.94
C SER A 111 -9.86 8.26 -11.27
N LYS A 112 -8.81 8.33 -10.45
CA LYS A 112 -7.67 9.25 -10.60
C LYS A 112 -6.32 8.55 -10.59
N GLY A 113 -6.30 7.22 -10.49
CA GLY A 113 -5.07 6.45 -10.43
C GLY A 113 -4.28 6.67 -9.15
N LEU A 114 -4.92 6.99 -8.01
CA LEU A 114 -4.24 7.13 -6.73
C LEU A 114 -3.64 5.80 -6.28
N ARG A 115 -2.40 5.82 -5.79
CA ARG A 115 -1.76 4.65 -5.17
C ARG A 115 -1.28 4.98 -3.76
N ILE A 116 -1.58 4.12 -2.80
CA ILE A 116 -1.12 4.30 -1.41
C ILE A 116 -0.16 3.17 -1.09
N LEU A 117 1.04 3.52 -0.62
CA LEU A 117 2.10 2.59 -0.23
C LEU A 117 2.32 2.75 1.28
N ALA A 118 1.85 1.77 2.06
CA ALA A 118 1.93 1.81 3.51
C ALA A 118 3.07 0.94 4.03
N PHE A 119 3.96 1.56 4.82
CA PHE A 119 5.17 0.94 5.37
C PHE A 119 5.08 0.86 6.90
N PRO A 120 4.82 -0.32 7.47
CA PRO A 120 4.85 -0.53 8.91
C PRO A 120 6.21 -0.15 9.51
N CYS A 121 6.23 0.50 10.67
CA CYS A 121 7.48 0.91 11.32
C CYS A 121 7.36 0.88 12.85
N ASN A 122 8.29 0.20 13.52
CA ASN A 122 8.28 0.05 14.98
C ASN A 122 9.15 1.07 15.73
N GLN A 123 9.73 2.06 15.04
CA GLN A 123 10.68 3.00 15.65
C GLN A 123 10.04 4.03 16.59
N PHE A 124 8.70 4.11 16.62
CA PHE A 124 7.96 5.12 17.34
C PHE A 124 7.18 4.49 18.49
N ALA A 125 7.77 4.58 19.69
CA ALA A 125 7.21 4.03 20.95
C ALA A 125 6.82 2.54 20.88
N GLY A 126 7.44 1.76 19.99
CA GLY A 126 7.16 0.32 19.87
C GLY A 126 5.73 0.00 19.42
N GLN A 127 5.08 0.91 18.68
CA GLN A 127 3.65 0.82 18.32
C GLN A 127 3.35 -0.13 17.14
N GLU A 128 4.36 -0.79 16.58
CA GLU A 128 4.24 -1.82 15.53
C GLU A 128 5.06 -3.09 15.87
N PRO A 129 4.78 -3.74 17.01
CA PRO A 129 5.60 -4.82 17.53
C PRO A 129 5.49 -6.10 16.69
N GLY A 130 4.34 -6.31 16.04
CA GLY A 130 4.01 -7.58 15.37
C GLY A 130 4.87 -7.89 14.14
N THR A 131 4.83 -9.15 13.71
CA THR A 131 5.45 -9.59 12.45
C THR A 131 4.67 -9.09 11.25
N ASN A 132 5.22 -9.23 10.04
CA ASN A 132 4.49 -8.80 8.84
C ASN A 132 3.17 -9.56 8.67
N GLU A 133 3.11 -10.83 9.07
CA GLU A 133 1.91 -11.66 9.05
C GLU A 133 0.85 -11.10 9.99
N GLU A 134 1.21 -10.78 11.24
CA GLU A 134 0.30 -10.20 12.24
C GLU A 134 -0.19 -8.81 11.80
N ILE A 135 0.69 -8.00 11.21
CA ILE A 135 0.34 -6.69 10.66
C ILE A 135 -0.61 -6.84 9.48
N CYS A 136 -0.42 -7.86 8.64
CA CYS A 136 -1.33 -8.13 7.55
C CYS A 136 -2.73 -8.51 8.05
N GLU A 137 -2.83 -9.38 9.06
CA GLU A 137 -4.12 -9.68 9.69
C GLU A 137 -4.77 -8.43 10.29
N PHE A 138 -3.98 -7.55 10.93
CA PHE A 138 -4.48 -6.27 11.40
C PHE A 138 -5.04 -5.40 10.27
N ALA A 139 -4.33 -5.28 9.14
CA ALA A 139 -4.75 -4.49 7.98
C ALA A 139 -6.08 -5.00 7.39
N LYS A 140 -6.32 -6.32 7.38
CA LYS A 140 -7.61 -6.89 6.98
C LYS A 140 -8.75 -6.44 7.88
N THR A 141 -8.52 -6.33 9.20
CA THR A 141 -9.55 -5.80 10.12
C THR A 141 -9.91 -4.32 9.86
N LYS A 142 -9.08 -3.63 9.05
CA LYS A 142 -9.30 -2.25 8.61
C LYS A 142 -9.82 -2.16 7.18
N ASN A 143 -10.06 -3.29 6.51
CA ASN A 143 -10.47 -3.38 5.11
C ASN A 143 -9.52 -2.66 4.15
N VAL A 144 -8.21 -2.69 4.43
CA VAL A 144 -7.21 -2.03 3.57
C VAL A 144 -7.20 -2.64 2.18
N LYS A 145 -7.41 -1.81 1.14
CA LYS A 145 -7.34 -2.21 -0.28
C LYS A 145 -6.10 -1.71 -1.00
N PHE A 146 -5.29 -0.88 -0.36
CA PHE A 146 -4.02 -0.38 -0.90
C PHE A 146 -2.81 -1.24 -0.52
N ASP A 147 -1.66 -0.96 -1.14
CA ASP A 147 -0.48 -1.81 -1.04
C ASP A 147 0.22 -1.68 0.32
N MET A 148 0.34 -2.82 1.02
CA MET A 148 1.08 -2.95 2.28
C MET A 148 2.48 -3.53 2.02
N PHE A 149 3.50 -2.88 2.59
CA PHE A 149 4.89 -3.31 2.49
C PHE A 149 5.38 -3.98 3.77
N GLY A 150 6.51 -4.68 3.69
CA GLY A 150 7.18 -5.23 4.84
C GLY A 150 7.62 -4.14 5.82
N LYS A 151 7.73 -4.49 7.10
CA LYS A 151 8.17 -3.57 8.14
C LYS A 151 9.59 -3.03 7.85
N VAL A 152 9.77 -1.72 7.96
CA VAL A 152 11.04 -1.04 7.70
C VAL A 152 11.43 -0.06 8.81
N ASN A 153 12.71 0.26 8.87
CA ASN A 153 13.19 1.45 9.57
C ASN A 153 13.10 2.67 8.63
N VAL A 154 12.63 3.79 9.14
CA VAL A 154 12.51 5.06 8.41
C VAL A 154 13.55 6.09 8.85
N ASN A 155 14.17 5.88 10.01
CA ASN A 155 15.23 6.71 10.60
C ASN A 155 16.49 5.89 10.92
N GLY A 156 17.61 6.60 11.10
CA GLY A 156 18.91 6.02 11.45
C GLY A 156 19.71 5.48 10.25
N ALA A 157 20.86 4.90 10.54
CA ALA A 157 21.76 4.31 9.55
C ALA A 157 21.09 3.17 8.77
N ASP A 158 20.25 2.39 9.45
CA ASP A 158 19.52 1.25 8.90
C ASP A 158 18.17 1.63 8.27
N ALA A 159 17.89 2.93 8.08
CA ALA A 159 16.69 3.35 7.38
C ALA A 159 16.66 2.79 5.95
N HIS A 160 15.48 2.37 5.50
CA HIS A 160 15.29 1.90 4.13
C HIS A 160 15.73 3.00 3.14
N PRO A 161 16.47 2.67 2.06
CA PRO A 161 16.98 3.66 1.11
C PRO A 161 15.90 4.59 0.53
N LEU A 162 14.69 4.07 0.29
CA LEU A 162 13.52 4.87 -0.08
C LEU A 162 13.25 5.99 0.95
N TYR A 163 13.17 5.69 2.24
CA TYR A 163 12.92 6.71 3.26
C TYR A 163 14.09 7.68 3.43
N LYS A 164 15.33 7.25 3.19
CA LYS A 164 16.46 8.18 3.10
C LYS A 164 16.29 9.17 1.94
N TYR A 165 15.89 8.69 0.76
CA TYR A 165 15.57 9.52 -0.40
C TYR A 165 14.41 10.48 -0.15
N LEU A 166 13.28 9.99 0.36
CA LEU A 166 12.10 10.81 0.66
C LEU A 166 12.43 11.98 1.58
N LYS A 167 13.17 11.72 2.66
CA LYS A 167 13.61 12.75 3.61
C LYS A 167 14.65 13.70 3.02
N HIS A 168 15.51 13.20 2.13
CA HIS A 168 16.52 14.01 1.45
C HIS A 168 15.88 15.02 0.50
N VAL A 169 14.91 14.59 -0.32
CA VAL A 169 14.19 15.48 -1.25
C VAL A 169 13.18 16.36 -0.52
N GLN A 170 12.42 15.79 0.41
CA GLN A 170 11.40 16.47 1.20
C GLN A 170 11.78 16.47 2.69
N GLY A 171 12.71 17.37 3.02
CA GLY A 171 13.15 17.62 4.38
C GLY A 171 12.04 18.12 5.31
N GLY A 172 12.30 18.09 6.62
CA GLY A 172 11.44 18.74 7.61
C GLY A 172 12.00 20.11 8.00
N THR A 173 11.16 20.92 8.65
CA THR A 173 11.53 22.29 9.09
C THR A 173 12.60 22.34 10.19
N LEU A 174 12.80 21.23 10.92
CA LEU A 174 13.77 21.10 12.03
C LEU A 174 14.54 19.77 11.91
N GLY A 175 15.11 19.55 10.72
CA GLY A 175 15.76 18.29 10.35
C GLY A 175 14.87 17.39 9.50
N ASP A 176 15.49 16.42 8.85
CA ASP A 176 14.86 15.56 7.85
C ASP A 176 14.21 14.30 8.45
N PHE A 177 14.56 13.92 9.69
CA PHE A 177 14.05 12.71 10.34
C PHE A 177 12.52 12.67 10.47
N ILE A 178 11.94 11.46 10.36
CA ILE A 178 10.51 11.23 10.58
C ILE A 178 10.22 11.37 12.08
N LYS A 179 9.27 12.22 12.46
CA LYS A 179 9.00 12.53 13.88
C LYS A 179 8.10 11.51 14.57
N TRP A 180 7.19 10.88 13.84
CA TRP A 180 6.22 9.92 14.40
C TRP A 180 5.59 9.03 13.32
N ASN A 181 4.75 8.09 13.77
CA ASN A 181 3.81 7.35 12.92
C ASN A 181 2.92 8.28 12.10
N PHE A 182 2.54 7.83 10.91
CA PHE A 182 1.68 8.52 9.95
C PHE A 182 2.26 9.84 9.42
N THR A 183 3.56 9.90 9.14
CA THR A 183 4.10 10.92 8.22
C THR A 183 3.79 10.48 6.80
N LYS A 184 3.27 11.40 5.97
CA LYS A 184 2.89 11.11 4.58
C LYS A 184 3.75 11.90 3.61
N PHE A 185 4.11 11.29 2.51
CA PHE A 185 4.74 11.95 1.37
C PHE A 185 3.80 11.83 0.18
N ILE A 186 3.58 12.94 -0.52
CA ILE A 186 2.91 12.94 -1.82
C ILE A 186 4.01 12.84 -2.88
N ILE A 187 3.83 11.89 -3.80
CA ILE A 187 4.71 11.64 -4.93
C ILE A 187 3.93 11.97 -6.20
N ASP A 188 4.51 12.76 -7.09
CA ASP A 188 3.89 13.09 -8.38
C ASP A 188 3.95 11.93 -9.38
N LYS A 189 3.32 12.12 -10.56
CA LYS A 189 3.29 11.14 -11.65
C LYS A 189 4.68 10.81 -12.24
N ASN A 190 5.70 11.60 -11.94
CA ASN A 190 7.09 11.37 -12.35
C ASN A 190 7.89 10.60 -11.28
N GLY A 191 7.27 10.27 -10.15
CA GLY A 191 7.89 9.56 -9.05
C GLY A 191 8.73 10.47 -8.15
N VAL A 192 8.56 11.79 -8.21
CA VAL A 192 9.30 12.74 -7.39
C VAL A 192 8.50 13.08 -6.12
N PRO A 193 9.11 13.04 -4.92
CA PRO A 193 8.46 13.52 -3.71
C PRO A 193 8.25 15.03 -3.77
N VAL A 194 6.99 15.47 -3.72
CA VAL A 194 6.59 16.88 -3.92
C VAL A 194 6.07 17.56 -2.67
N GLU A 195 5.48 16.80 -1.74
CA GLU A 195 5.05 17.31 -0.44
C GLU A 195 5.31 16.31 0.69
N ARG A 196 5.45 16.83 1.92
CA ARG A 196 5.56 16.06 3.16
C ARG A 196 4.61 16.60 4.22
N HIS A 197 3.84 15.70 4.81
CA HIS A 197 2.80 16.00 5.79
C HIS A 197 3.06 15.27 7.10
N GLY A 198 2.89 15.99 8.20
CA GLY A 198 3.14 15.46 9.54
C GLY A 198 2.05 14.51 10.03
N PRO A 199 2.27 13.88 11.19
CA PRO A 199 1.31 12.98 11.85
C PRO A 199 -0.06 13.62 12.12
N SER A 200 -0.08 14.92 12.41
CA SER A 200 -1.28 15.70 12.72
C SER A 200 -2.12 16.07 11.50
N THR A 201 -1.59 15.90 10.28
CA THR A 201 -2.38 16.10 9.05
C THR A 201 -3.23 14.87 8.82
N ASN A 202 -4.55 15.04 8.81
CA ASN A 202 -5.49 13.97 8.50
C ASN A 202 -5.38 13.60 7.01
N PRO A 203 -5.46 12.31 6.64
CA PRO A 203 -5.40 11.91 5.24
C PRO A 203 -6.41 12.65 4.36
N LYS A 204 -7.66 12.87 4.80
CA LYS A 204 -8.66 13.61 4.00
C LYS A 204 -8.23 15.03 3.62
N ASP A 205 -7.47 15.71 4.48
CA ASP A 205 -6.97 17.07 4.19
C ASP A 205 -5.94 17.07 3.05
N LEU A 206 -5.38 15.90 2.70
CA LEU A 206 -4.46 15.75 1.57
C LEU A 206 -5.15 15.91 0.22
N LEU A 207 -6.48 15.77 0.12
CA LEU A 207 -7.20 15.85 -1.16
C LEU A 207 -6.85 17.11 -1.95
N LYS A 208 -6.87 18.28 -1.27
CA LYS A 208 -6.49 19.57 -1.88
C LYS A 208 -5.05 19.59 -2.43
N SER A 209 -4.18 18.77 -1.86
CA SER A 209 -2.80 18.65 -2.32
C SER A 209 -2.68 17.66 -3.47
N LEU A 210 -3.42 16.54 -3.42
CA LEU A 210 -3.47 15.54 -4.49
C LEU A 210 -4.03 16.12 -5.80
N GLU A 211 -5.06 16.96 -5.72
CA GLU A 211 -5.69 17.61 -6.89
C GLU A 211 -4.67 18.36 -7.76
N LYS A 212 -3.67 19.01 -7.15
CA LYS A 212 -2.60 19.74 -7.86
C LYS A 212 -1.76 18.85 -8.78
N TYR A 213 -1.73 17.54 -8.51
CA TYR A 213 -0.88 16.58 -9.21
C TYR A 213 -1.67 15.61 -10.09
N TRP A 214 -3.01 15.67 -10.04
CA TRP A 214 -3.87 14.90 -10.94
C TRP A 214 -4.12 15.62 -12.26
N GLU A 215 -4.20 16.94 -12.23
CA GLU A 215 -4.36 17.78 -13.41
C GLU A 215 -3.03 17.91 -14.16
N GLU A 216 -3.08 17.98 -15.49
CA GLU A 216 -1.92 18.18 -16.38
C GLU A 216 -1.73 19.65 -16.73
#